data_AF-A0A2U4F3Q0-F1
#
_entry.id   AF-A0A2U4F3Q0-F1
#
_cell.length_a   1.000
_cell.length_b   1.000
_cell.length_c   1.000
_cell.angle_alpha   90.00
_cell.angle_beta   90.00
_cell.angle_gamma   90.00
#
_symmetry.space_group_name_H-M   'P 1'
#
loop_
_entity.id
_entity.type
_entity.pdbx_description
1 polymer ?
#
loop_
_entity_poly.entity_id
_entity_poly.type
_entity_poly.pdbx_seq_one_letter_code
_entity_poly.pdbx_strand_id
1 'polypeptide(L)' 'MKKITILLSIFLIGCSSTKYVTIPMSTPPKIYIPNSVNTEKEFLLEYKRSLMKISEWQNWYNIQTNKY' A
#
# COMPACT_ATOMS: atom_id res chain seq x y z
N MET A 1 22.15 -41.67 -12.44
CA MET A 1 21.15 -41.38 -11.39
C MET A 1 21.69 -40.46 -10.30
N LYS A 2 22.79 -40.78 -9.57
CA LYS A 2 23.36 -39.92 -8.50
C LYS A 2 23.64 -38.45 -8.88
N LYS A 3 24.11 -38.17 -10.10
CA LYS A 3 24.38 -36.78 -10.56
C LYS A 3 23.12 -35.94 -10.76
N ILE A 4 22.01 -36.57 -11.13
CA ILE A 4 20.71 -35.90 -11.35
C ILE A 4 20.10 -35.51 -10.00
N THR A 5 20.20 -36.38 -9.00
CA THR A 5 19.76 -36.08 -7.63
C THR A 5 20.51 -34.91 -7.02
N ILE A 6 21.83 -34.78 -7.29
CA ILE A 6 22.65 -33.65 -6.83
C ILE A 6 22.19 -32.33 -7.48
N LEU A 7 21.92 -32.34 -8.78
CA LEU A 7 21.43 -31.16 -9.50
C LEU A 7 20.05 -30.69 -9.00
N LEU A 8 19.14 -31.63 -8.74
CA LEU A 8 17.84 -31.36 -8.13
C LEU A 8 17.96 -30.76 -6.72
N SER A 9 18.89 -31.26 -5.90
CA SER A 9 19.11 -30.67 -4.57
C SER A 9 19.63 -29.23 -4.62
N ILE A 10 20.50 -28.89 -5.57
CA ILE A 10 21.01 -27.51 -5.73
C ILE A 10 19.89 -26.55 -6.17
N PHE A 11 19.00 -27.00 -7.06
CA PHE A 11 17.86 -26.21 -7.53
C PHE A 11 16.84 -25.92 -6.41
N LEU A 12 16.59 -26.89 -5.53
CA LEU A 12 15.67 -26.74 -4.40
C LEU A 12 16.20 -25.77 -3.33
N ILE A 13 17.51 -25.74 -3.10
CA ILE A 13 18.15 -24.82 -2.13
C ILE A 13 18.15 -23.37 -2.66
N GLY A 14 18.24 -23.17 -3.98
CA GLY A 14 18.19 -21.83 -4.59
C GLY A 14 16.81 -21.16 -4.57
N CYS A 15 15.72 -21.93 -4.52
CA CYS A 15 14.36 -21.39 -4.59
C CYS A 15 13.86 -20.77 -3.27
N SER A 16 14.57 -20.99 -2.16
CA SER A 16 14.14 -20.55 -0.82
C SER A 16 14.87 -19.31 -0.28
N SER A 17 15.70 -18.63 -1.10
CA SER A 17 16.60 -17.58 -0.61
C SER A 17 16.08 -16.14 -0.71
N THR A 18 14.84 -15.89 -1.17
CA THR A 18 14.28 -14.54 -1.12
C THR A 18 13.64 -14.30 0.24
N LYS A 19 14.46 -14.01 1.26
CA LYS A 19 13.97 -13.35 2.46
C LYS A 19 13.56 -11.93 2.06
N TYR A 20 12.30 -11.76 1.69
CA TYR A 20 11.73 -10.42 1.53
C TYR A 20 11.78 -9.75 2.90
N VAL A 21 12.59 -8.70 3.02
CA VAL A 21 12.50 -7.79 4.16
C VAL A 21 11.17 -7.08 4.02
N THR A 22 10.15 -7.55 4.73
CA THR A 22 8.87 -6.86 4.79
C THR A 22 9.07 -5.61 5.63
N ILE A 23 9.44 -4.50 5.00
CA ILE A 23 9.35 -3.19 5.64
C ILE A 23 7.85 -2.97 5.87
N PRO A 24 7.40 -2.84 7.13
CA PRO A 24 5.99 -2.61 7.38
C PRO A 24 5.59 -1.28 6.75
N MET A 25 4.48 -1.28 6.01
CA MET A 25 3.91 -0.06 5.45
C MET A 25 3.64 0.93 6.59
N SER A 26 3.83 2.23 6.35
CA SER A 26 3.41 3.23 7.32
C SER A 26 1.89 3.18 7.50
N THR A 27 1.40 3.61 8.65
CA THR A 27 -0.02 3.56 8.98
C THR A 27 -0.84 4.38 7.97
N PRO A 28 -1.91 3.81 7.39
CA PRO A 28 -2.77 4.55 6.47
C PRO A 28 -3.52 5.68 7.19
N PRO A 29 -3.91 6.75 6.47
CA PRO A 29 -4.83 7.75 7.01
C PRO A 29 -6.14 7.12 7.48
N LYS A 30 -6.87 7.81 8.36
CA LYS A 30 -8.18 7.33 8.82
C LYS A 30 -9.18 7.35 7.66
N ILE A 31 -10.09 6.37 7.65
CA ILE A 31 -11.25 6.40 6.77
C ILE A 31 -12.04 7.68 7.08
N TYR A 32 -12.30 8.46 6.06
CA TYR A 32 -13.06 9.70 6.18
C TYR A 32 -14.52 9.44 5.80
N ILE A 33 -15.42 9.85 6.70
CA ILE A 33 -16.86 9.76 6.52
C ILE A 33 -17.35 11.21 6.42
N PRO A 34 -17.90 11.64 5.27
CA PRO A 34 -18.42 12.99 5.11
C PRO A 34 -19.56 13.28 6.10
N ASN A 35 -19.63 14.54 6.57
CA ASN A 35 -20.74 14.98 7.41
C ASN A 35 -22.03 15.18 6.59
N SER A 36 -23.17 15.21 7.26
CA SER A 36 -24.43 15.64 6.66
C SER A 36 -24.32 17.08 6.16
N VAL A 37 -24.82 17.33 4.95
CA VAL A 37 -24.80 18.64 4.30
C VAL A 37 -26.23 19.14 4.17
N ASN A 38 -26.53 20.30 4.77
CA ASN A 38 -27.85 20.92 4.74
C ASN A 38 -27.86 22.27 4.00
N THR A 39 -26.69 22.86 3.77
CA THR A 39 -26.54 24.16 3.08
C THR A 39 -25.46 24.11 2.00
N GLU A 40 -25.54 25.03 1.02
CA GLU A 40 -24.51 25.17 -0.02
C GLU A 40 -23.12 25.49 0.57
N LYS A 41 -23.08 26.29 1.63
CA LYS A 41 -21.83 26.60 2.35
C LYS A 41 -21.21 25.34 2.95
N GLU A 42 -22.02 24.49 3.58
CA GLU A 42 -21.58 23.19 4.11
C GLU A 42 -21.14 22.26 3.00
N PHE A 43 -21.83 22.26 1.85
CA PHE A 43 -21.46 21.49 0.67
C PHE A 43 -20.05 21.86 0.20
N LEU A 44 -19.79 23.15 0.00
CA LEU A 44 -18.47 23.64 -0.41
C LEU A 44 -17.38 23.31 0.62
N LEU A 45 -17.72 23.34 1.91
CA LEU A 45 -16.78 22.99 2.97
C LEU A 45 -16.46 21.49 2.98
N GLU A 46 -17.47 20.63 2.90
CA GLU A 46 -17.26 19.18 2.86
C GLU A 46 -16.60 18.73 1.56
N TYR A 47 -16.88 19.40 0.44
CA TYR A 47 -16.14 19.19 -0.80
C TYR A 47 -14.63 19.45 -0.62
N LYS A 48 -14.26 20.60 -0.04
CA LYS A 48 -12.86 20.93 0.25
C LYS A 48 -12.21 19.93 1.20
N ARG A 49 -12.91 19.50 2.25
CA ARG A 49 -12.44 18.49 3.20
C ARG A 49 -12.22 17.14 2.52
N SER A 50 -13.17 16.71 1.69
CA SER A 50 -13.09 15.47 0.92
C SER A 50 -11.87 15.45 0.02
N LEU A 51 -11.61 16.53 -0.72
CA LEU A 51 -10.42 16.66 -1.57
C LEU A 51 -9.12 16.55 -0.77
N MET A 52 -9.05 17.21 0.39
CA MET A 52 -7.88 17.12 1.26
C MET A 52 -7.64 15.67 1.72
N LYS A 53 -8.70 14.93 2.09
CA LYS A 53 -8.59 13.52 2.50
C LYS A 53 -8.20 12.60 1.36
N ILE A 54 -8.72 12.81 0.15
CA ILE A 54 -8.28 12.07 -1.03
C ILE A 54 -6.78 12.30 -1.29
N SER A 55 -6.32 13.54 -1.18
CA SER A 55 -4.90 13.88 -1.35
C SER A 55 -4.00 13.20 -0.30
N GLU A 56 -4.42 13.20 0.97
CA GLU A 56 -3.71 12.48 2.05
C GLU A 56 -3.55 10.98 1.71
N TRP A 57 -4.62 10.34 1.23
CA TRP A 57 -4.61 8.93 0.83
C TRP A 57 -3.74 8.66 -0.40
N GLN A 58 -3.84 9.51 -1.43
CA GLN A 58 -3.03 9.43 -2.64
C GLN A 58 -1.53 9.53 -2.28
N ASN A 59 -1.19 10.51 -1.44
CA ASN A 59 0.18 10.70 -0.98
C ASN A 59 0.67 9.47 -0.23
N TRP A 60 -0.10 8.97 0.75
CA TRP A 60 0.26 7.74 1.46
C TRP A 60 0.49 6.57 0.50
N TYR A 61 -0.41 6.34 -0.46
CA TYR A 61 -0.26 5.26 -1.45
C TYR A 61 1.01 5.40 -2.30
N ASN A 62 1.34 6.62 -2.73
CA ASN A 62 2.55 6.89 -3.49
C ASN A 62 3.80 6.54 -2.69
N ILE A 63 3.81 6.78 -1.36
CA ILE A 63 4.95 6.42 -0.51
C ILE A 63 5.20 4.92 -0.48
N GLN A 64 4.12 4.13 -0.37
CA GLN A 64 4.24 2.68 -0.25
C GLN A 64 4.63 2.02 -1.58
N THR A 65 4.26 2.66 -2.69
CA THR A 65 4.51 2.13 -4.04
C THR A 65 5.74 2.73 -4.72
N ASN A 66 6.47 3.60 -4.02
CA ASN A 66 7.66 4.28 -4.51
C ASN A 66 7.41 5.04 -5.84
N LYS A 67 6.24 5.69 -5.95
CA LYS A 67 5.79 6.46 -7.13
C LYS A 67 5.94 7.98 -6.91
N TYR A 68 7.06 8.38 -6.31
CA TYR A 68 7.36 9.79 -6.04
C TYR A 68 7.93 10.51 -7.25
#